data_AF-A0A6L9ZR93-F1
#
_entry.id   AF-A0A6L9ZR93-F1
#
_cell.length_a   1.000
_cell.length_b   1.000
_cell.length_c   1.000
_cell.angle_alpha   90.00
_cell.angle_beta   90.00
_cell.angle_gamma   90.00
#
_symmetry.space_group_name_H-M   'P 1'
#
loop_
_entity.id
_entity.type
_entity.pdbx_description
1 polymer ?
#
loop_
_entity_poly.entity_id
_entity_poly.type
_entity_poly.pdbx_seq_one_letter_code
_entity_poly.pdbx_strand_id
1 'polypeptide(L)' 'MEAKHWINESDRVDLLNQATEVINYWQEEGRRRPFTEVQLKFPEIVLGGTN' A
#
# COMPACT_ATOMS: atom_id res chain seq x y z
N MET A 1 -0.34 11.39 -12.98
CA MET A 1 0.74 11.26 -11.99
C MET A 1 2.02 12.02 -12.37
N GLU A 2 2.01 12.87 -13.41
CA GLU A 2 3.19 13.67 -13.81
C GLU A 2 3.28 15.07 -13.15
N ALA A 3 2.33 15.44 -12.28
CA ALA A 3 2.16 16.83 -11.82
C ALA A 3 2.48 17.07 -10.34
N LYS A 4 3.52 16.43 -9.79
CA LYS A 4 4.11 16.78 -8.48
C LYS A 4 5.63 16.81 -8.58
N HIS A 5 6.19 17.93 -9.06
CA HIS A 5 7.63 18.12 -9.30
C HIS A 5 8.53 18.13 -8.04
N TRP A 6 7.97 17.92 -6.85
CA TRP A 6 8.68 17.91 -5.57
C TRP A 6 8.95 16.50 -5.03
N ILE A 7 8.42 15.47 -5.69
CA ILE A 7 8.65 14.07 -5.35
C ILE A 7 9.76 13.57 -6.26
N ASN A 8 10.83 13.02 -5.68
CA ASN A 8 11.91 12.44 -6.45
C ASN A 8 11.38 11.22 -7.24
N GLU A 9 11.96 10.94 -8.41
CA GLU A 9 11.54 9.78 -9.22
C GLU A 9 11.68 8.47 -8.43
N SER A 10 12.73 8.36 -7.61
CA SER A 10 12.96 7.25 -6.69
C SER A 10 11.79 7.08 -5.70
N ASP A 11 11.41 8.16 -5.01
CA ASP A 11 10.33 8.14 -4.03
C ASP A 11 8.99 7.76 -4.68
N ARG A 12 8.77 8.21 -5.92
CA ARG A 12 7.57 7.83 -6.70
C ARG A 12 7.57 6.33 -7.00
N VAL A 13 8.69 5.78 -7.46
CA VAL A 13 8.82 4.35 -7.76
C VAL A 13 8.61 3.54 -6.49
N ASP A 14 9.19 3.95 -5.37
CA ASP A 14 9.06 3.26 -4.09
C ASP A 14 7.60 3.25 -3.60
N LEU A 15 6.91 4.40 -3.66
CA LEU A 15 5.49 4.49 -3.32
C LEU A 15 4.61 3.61 -4.22
N LEU A 16 4.89 3.56 -5.53
CA LEU A 16 4.14 2.73 -6.48
C LEU A 16 4.37 1.25 -6.23
N ASN A 17 5.60 0.85 -5.89
CA ASN A 17 5.93 -0.53 -5.55
C ASN A 17 5.21 -0.97 -4.27
N GLN A 18 5.23 -0.14 -3.22
CA GLN A 18 4.49 -0.43 -1.98
C GLN A 18 2.98 -0.53 -2.22
N ALA A 19 2.41 0.39 -3.00
CA ALA A 19 0.99 0.33 -3.36
C ALA A 19 0.65 -0.96 -4.13
N THR A 20 1.54 -1.38 -5.04
CA THR A 20 1.39 -2.62 -5.82
C THR A 20 1.43 -3.85 -4.91
N GLU A 21 2.34 -3.88 -3.94
CA GLU A 21 2.43 -4.99 -2.99
C GLU A 21 1.17 -5.13 -2.12
N VAL A 22 0.61 -4.01 -1.65
CA VAL A 22 -0.65 -4.01 -0.89
C VAL A 22 -1.81 -4.53 -1.73
N ILE A 23 -1.90 -4.12 -3.00
CA ILE A 23 -2.93 -4.58 -3.93
C ILE A 23 -2.80 -6.09 -4.15
N ASN A 24 -1.59 -6.57 -4.47
CA ASN A 24 -1.34 -8.00 -4.69
C ASN A 24 -1.69 -8.82 -3.44
N TYR A 25 -1.24 -8.37 -2.27
CA TYR A 25 -1.59 -9.00 -1.00
C TYR A 25 -3.11 -9.09 -0.80
N TRP A 26 -3.86 -8.03 -1.11
CA TRP A 26 -5.32 -8.06 -1.00
C TRP A 26 -5.98 -8.98 -2.02
N GLN A 27 -5.49 -9.01 -3.26
CA GLN A 27 -6.02 -9.87 -4.32
C GLN A 27 -5.78 -11.36 -4.03
N GLU A 28 -4.61 -11.71 -3.50
CA GLU A 28 -4.22 -13.09 -3.23
C GLU A 28 -4.75 -13.61 -1.88
N GLU A 29 -4.63 -12.82 -0.82
CA GLU A 29 -4.84 -13.29 0.56
C GLU A 29 -6.03 -12.60 1.28
N GLY A 30 -6.38 -11.38 0.88
CA GLY A 30 -7.15 -10.48 1.75
C GLY A 30 -8.58 -10.91 2.08
N ARG A 31 -9.24 -11.74 1.26
CA ARG A 31 -10.62 -12.20 1.57
C ARG A 31 -10.75 -13.05 2.83
N ARG A 32 -9.65 -13.61 3.35
CA ARG A 32 -9.67 -14.53 4.51
C ARG A 32 -8.72 -14.15 5.65
N ARG A 33 -7.90 -13.11 5.46
CA ARG A 33 -6.90 -12.69 6.45
C ARG A 33 -7.44 -11.57 7.34
N PRO A 34 -7.14 -11.58 8.66
CA PRO A 34 -7.44 -10.47 9.54
C PRO A 34 -6.73 -9.19 9.10
N PHE A 35 -7.40 -8.05 9.29
CA PHE A 35 -6.84 -6.73 9.05
C PHE A 35 -5.52 -6.47 9.81
N THR A 36 -5.36 -7.08 10.98
CA THR A 36 -4.16 -6.99 11.81
C THR A 36 -2.92 -7.60 11.14
N GLU A 37 -3.06 -8.64 10.32
CA GLU A 37 -1.94 -9.21 9.58
C GLU A 37 -1.41 -8.23 8.51
N VAL A 38 -2.31 -7.45 7.91
CA VAL A 38 -1.95 -6.42 6.92
C VAL A 38 -1.18 -5.29 7.59
N GLN A 39 -1.60 -4.86 8.77
CA GLN A 39 -0.91 -3.82 9.54
C GLN A 39 0.50 -4.25 9.98
N LEU A 40 0.69 -5.55 10.29
CA LEU A 40 2.01 -6.08 10.61
C LEU A 40 2.94 -6.13 9.39
N LYS A 41 2.41 -6.44 8.20
CA LYS A 41 3.18 -6.51 6.96
C LYS A 41 3.49 -5.12 6.38
N PHE A 42 2.60 -4.16 6.59
CA PHE A 42 2.72 -2.79 6.09
C PHE A 42 2.58 -1.76 7.23
N PRO A 43 3.56 -1.70 8.16
CA PRO A 43 3.47 -0.84 9.35
C PRO A 43 3.45 0.66 9.02
N GLU A 44 4.01 1.02 7.87
CA GLU A 44 4.08 2.40 7.35
C GLU A 44 2.75 2.88 6.75
N ILE A 45 1.77 1.98 6.54
CA ILE A 45 0.54 2.26 5.80
C ILE A 45 -0.64 2.39 6.76
N VAL A 46 -1.28 3.56 6.73
CA VAL A 46 -2.53 3.80 7.46
C VAL A 46 -3.69 3.20 6.67
N LEU A 47 -4.21 2.08 7.16
CA LEU A 47 -5.40 1.43 6.62
C LEU A 47 -6.65 1.95 7.34
N GLY A 48 -7.69 2.31 6.58
CA GLY A 48 -8.97 2.78 7.12
C GLY A 48 -10.14 1.99 6.55
N GLY A 49 -11.14 1.69 7.39
CA GLY A 49 -12.42 1.12 6.98
C GLY A 49 -13.50 2.20 6.90
N THR A 50 -14.45 2.05 5.99
CA THR A 50 -15.68 2.87 5.96
C THR A 50 -16.80 2.13 6.69
N ASN A 51 -17.54 2.82 7.57
CA ASN A 51 -18.75 2.32 8.24
C ASN A 51 -19.89 2.10 7.25
#